data_AF-A0A1V5CDC7-F1
#
_entry.id   AF-A0A1V5CDC7-F1
#
_cell.length_a   1.000
_cell.length_b   1.000
_cell.length_c   1.000
_cell.angle_alpha   90.00
_cell.angle_beta   90.00
_cell.angle_gamma   90.00
#
_symmetry.space_group_name_H-M   'P 1'
#
loop_
_entity.id
_entity.type
_entity.pdbx_description
1 polymer ?
#
loop_
_entity_poly.entity_id
_entity_poly.type
_entity_poly.pdbx_seq_one_letter_code
_entity_poly.pdbx_strand_id
1 'polypeptide(L)' 'MSIEINSINKNFGAFAALSDVNLTIPSGELVALLGAVRLGKNNPSAHYRRSRNTGYRDNTH' A
#
# COMPACT_ATOMS: atom_id res chain seq x y z
N MET A 1 -31.75 10.11 -13.65
CA MET A 1 -31.09 8.93 -14.24
C MET A 1 -30.16 8.38 -13.15
N SER A 2 -30.29 7.11 -12.78
CA SER A 2 -29.39 6.45 -11.83
C SER A 2 -28.16 5.91 -12.57
N ILE A 3 -27.05 5.72 -11.85
CA ILE A 3 -25.86 5.04 -12.34
C ILE A 3 -25.75 3.70 -11.61
N GLU A 4 -25.63 2.62 -12.35
CA GLU A 4 -25.46 1.27 -11.82
C GLU A 4 -24.23 0.62 -12.44
N ILE A 5 -23.39 0.05 -11.58
CA ILE A 5 -22.20 -0.70 -11.98
C ILE A 5 -22.18 -2.00 -11.19
N ASN A 6 -22.17 -3.13 -11.89
CA ASN A 6 -22.26 -4.45 -11.27
C ASN A 6 -21.00 -5.28 -11.54
N SER A 7 -20.66 -6.14 -10.59
CA SER A 7 -19.57 -7.12 -10.65
C SER A 7 -18.21 -6.55 -11.08
N ILE A 8 -17.85 -5.41 -10.50
CA ILE A 8 -16.54 -4.80 -10.71
C ILE A 8 -15.46 -5.69 -10.09
N ASN A 9 -14.54 -6.14 -10.93
CA ASN A 9 -13.35 -6.89 -10.55
C ASN A 9 -12.11 -6.14 -11.02
N LYS A 10 -11.11 -5.99 -10.16
CA LYS A 10 -9.84 -5.32 -10.50
C LYS A 10 -8.68 -5.98 -9.79
N ASN A 11 -7.68 -6.39 -10.57
CA ASN A 11 -6.47 -7.01 -10.06
C ASN A 11 -5.24 -6.20 -10.49
N PHE A 12 -4.25 -6.12 -9.60
CA PHE A 12 -2.90 -5.64 -9.88
C PHE A 12 -1.92 -6.80 -9.66
N GLY A 13 -1.62 -7.54 -10.72
CA GLY A 13 -0.90 -8.81 -10.62
C GLY A 13 -1.67 -9.80 -9.74
N ALA A 14 -1.00 -10.34 -8.72
CA ALA A 14 -1.61 -11.27 -7.76
C ALA A 14 -2.54 -10.60 -6.72
N PHE A 15 -2.57 -9.26 -6.65
CA PHE A 15 -3.40 -8.55 -5.69
C PHE A 15 -4.78 -8.24 -6.28
N ALA A 16 -5.84 -8.78 -5.68
CA ALA A 16 -7.22 -8.42 -6.01
C ALA A 16 -7.62 -7.12 -5.28
N ALA A 17 -7.63 -6.00 -6.02
CA ALA A 17 -8.00 -4.69 -5.50
C ALA A 17 -9.52 -4.49 -5.40
N LEU A 18 -10.29 -5.06 -6.32
CA LEU A 18 -11.75 -5.13 -6.26
C LEU A 18 -12.15 -6.56 -6.63
N SER A 19 -13.07 -7.15 -5.86
CA SER A 19 -13.58 -8.51 -6.10
C SER A 19 -15.10 -8.47 -6.00
N ASP A 20 -15.77 -8.64 -7.14
CA ASP A 20 -17.22 -8.66 -7.30
C ASP A 20 -17.96 -7.51 -6.59
N VAL A 21 -17.56 -6.27 -6.88
CA VAL A 21 -18.14 -5.07 -6.25
C VAL A 21 -19.32 -4.54 -7.07
N ASN A 22 -20.46 -4.33 -6.43
CA ASN A 22 -21.65 -3.67 -7.00
C ASN A 22 -21.80 -2.26 -6.41
N LEU A 23 -22.09 -1.28 -7.26
CA LEU A 23 -22.30 0.12 -6.89
C LEU A 23 -23.54 0.68 -7.60
N THR A 24 -24.43 1.27 -6.82
CA THR A 24 -25.61 1.98 -7.31
C THR A 24 -25.57 3.40 -6.78
N ILE A 25 -25.67 4.38 -7.69
CA ILE A 25 -25.77 5.80 -7.37
C ILE A 25 -27.17 6.26 -7.79
N PRO A 26 -28.05 6.56 -6.82
CA PRO A 26 -29.38 7.09 -7.08
C PRO A 26 -29.33 8.43 -7.83
N SER A 27 -30.41 8.74 -8.54
CA SER A 27 -30.52 10.01 -9.26
C SER A 27 -30.53 11.18 -8.28
N GLY A 28 -29.72 12.20 -8.56
CA GLY A 28 -29.66 13.43 -7.75
C GLY A 28 -28.67 13.39 -6.59
N GLU A 29 -27.92 12.29 -6.42
CA GLU A 29 -26.87 12.20 -5.41
C GLU A 29 -25.48 12.54 -5.97
N LEU A 30 -24.70 13.26 -5.17
CA LEU A 30 -23.28 13.50 -5.41
C LEU A 30 -22.48 12.55 -4.50
N VAL A 31 -21.78 11.60 -5.11
CA VAL A 31 -20.99 10.59 -4.39
C VAL A 31 -19.51 10.79 -4.68
N ALA A 32 -18.69 10.81 -3.62
CA ALA A 32 -17.24 10.81 -3.72
C ALA A 32 -16.68 9.47 -3.23
N LEU A 33 -15.83 8.84 -4.04
CA LEU A 33 -15.10 7.63 -3.65
C LEU A 33 -13.77 8.03 -3.00
N LEU A 34 -13.65 7.74 -1.70
CA LEU A 34 -12.42 7.98 -0.93
C LEU A 34 -11.70 6.65 -0.70
N GLY A 35 -10.43 6.60 -1.12
CA GLY A 35 -9.55 5.46 -0.87
C GLY A 35 -8.58 5.72 0.28
N ALA A 36 -8.11 4.65 0.93
CA ALA A 36 -7.02 4.76 1.90
C ALA A 36 -5.74 5.26 1.21
N VAL A 37 -5.23 6.42 1.64
CA VAL A 37 -3.94 6.93 1.16
C VAL A 37 -2.82 6.22 1.90
N ARG A 38 -2.04 5.38 1.21
CA ARG A 38 -0.83 4.78 1.79
C ARG A 38 0.31 5.79 1.73
N LEU A 39 0.53 6.55 2.80
CA LEU A 39 1.74 7.35 2.96
C LEU A 39 2.91 6.41 3.33
N GLY A 40 3.79 6.10 2.37
CA GLY A 40 5.17 5.70 2.67
C GLY A 40 5.45 4.29 3.21
N LYS A 41 4.59 3.28 3.00
CA LYS A 41 5.03 1.87 3.22
C LYS A 41 5.58 1.27 1.93
N ASN A 42 6.77 1.72 1.56
CA ASN A 42 7.70 0.95 0.75
C ASN A 42 8.36 -0.05 1.71
N ASN A 43 8.42 -1.33 1.34
CA ASN A 43 8.96 -2.41 2.18
C ASN A 43 10.27 -1.98 2.88
N PRO A 44 10.32 -1.87 4.22
CA PRO A 44 11.58 -1.66 4.89
C PRO A 44 12.26 -3.03 4.98
N SER A 45 12.81 -3.52 3.86
CA SER A 45 13.89 -4.50 3.91
C SER A 45 15.15 -3.80 4.42
N ALA A 46 15.10 -3.37 5.67
CA ALA A 46 16.19 -2.72 6.38
C ALA A 46 17.16 -3.80 6.85
N HIS A 47 18.02 -4.29 5.96
CA HIS A 47 19.28 -4.90 6.36
C HIS A 47 20.37 -3.82 6.37
N TYR A 48 20.37 -3.01 7.43
CA TYR A 48 21.48 -2.12 7.73
C TYR A 48 22.40 -2.80 8.74
N ARG A 49 23.35 -3.62 8.26
CA ARG A 49 24.41 -4.21 9.09
C ARG A 49 25.52 -3.18 9.28
N ARG A 50 25.56 -2.49 10.43
CA ARG A 50 26.79 -1.81 10.88
C ARG A 50 27.80 -2.86 11.31
N SER A 51 28.87 -3.04 10.53
CA SER A 51 30.09 -3.68 11.00
C SER A 51 30.82 -2.71 11.92
N ARG A 52 30.83 -2.97 13.23
CA ARG A 52 31.75 -2.29 14.15
C ARG A 52 33.07 -3.03 14.08
N ASN A 53 34.06 -2.43 13.44
CA ASN A 53 35.44 -2.91 13.48
C ASN A 53 36.08 -2.38 14.77
N THR A 54 35.99 -3.14 15.86
CA THR A 54 36.74 -2.85 17.10
C THR A 54 38.14 -3.43 16.95
N GLY A 55 39.07 -2.59 16.48
CA GLY A 55 40.49 -2.88 16.42
C GLY A 55 41.29 -1.73 17.00
N TYR A 56 41.13 -1.45 18.30
CA TYR A 56 42.09 -0.66 19.07
C TYR A 56 43.04 -1.66 19.75
N ARG A 57 44.21 -1.84 19.15
CA ARG A 57 45.33 -2.57 19.77
C ARG A 57 46.05 -1.58 20.66
N ASP A 58 45.90 -1.76 21.97
CA ASP A 58 46.71 -1.12 22.99
C ASP A 58 48.12 -1.72 22.91
N ASN A 59 49.08 -0.93 22.45
CA ASN A 59 50.49 -1.27 22.42
C ASN A 59 51.19 -0.37 23.44
N THR A 60 51.14 -0.75 24.71
CA THR A 60 51.97 -0.16 25.76
C THR A 60 53.09 -1.14 26.11
N HIS A 61 54.32 -0.76 25.75
CA HIS A 61 55.56 -1.19 26.37
C HIS A 61 56.05 -0.06 27.27
#